data_AF-A0A0D3ISF9-F1
#
_entry.id   AF-A0A0D3ISF9-F1
#
_cell.length_a   1.000
_cell.length_b   1.000
_cell.length_c   1.000
_cell.angle_alpha   90.00
_cell.angle_beta   90.00
_cell.angle_gamma   90.00
#
_symmetry.space_group_name_H-M   'P 1'
#
loop_
_entity.id
_entity.type
_entity.pdbx_description
1 polymer ?
#
loop_
_entity_poly.entity_id
_entity_poly.type
_entity_poly.pdbx_seq_one_letter_code
_entity_poly.pdbx_strand_id
1 'polypeptide(L)'
;MLLRAGLSLMLASSPPPPLGLATELLLSASDSMVAAAAVLGENQRQEEEPGRLSACGCALGNAARELELFAHEVCVAREWESATAPLAAAAACLSTAAAAVDGFLDDGDALQCAADELEDASSVTGCIMLAAAAGPNLDAAGGHLAAAGSAVAAHGGGLAGGVTAAHAEAGARLQGAGGAMEQAGRALAQAGRHLEEGVS
;
A
#
# COMPACT_ATOMS: atom_id res chain seq x y z
N MET A 1 15.63 -4.10 -25.63
CA MET A 1 14.33 -4.30 -24.95
C MET A 1 13.88 -5.78 -24.96
N LEU A 2 14.76 -6.74 -24.64
CA LEU A 2 14.39 -8.17 -24.58
C LEU A 2 14.94 -8.91 -23.35
N LEU A 3 15.56 -8.20 -22.40
CA LEU A 3 16.15 -8.81 -21.19
C LEU A 3 15.21 -8.83 -19.97
N ARG A 4 14.04 -8.17 -20.04
CA ARG A 4 13.09 -8.10 -18.91
C ARG A 4 12.07 -9.25 -18.86
N ALA A 5 11.96 -10.07 -19.92
CA ALA A 5 10.99 -11.16 -20.01
C ALA A 5 11.53 -12.52 -19.52
N GLY A 6 12.84 -12.62 -19.25
CA GLY A 6 13.50 -13.90 -18.90
C GLY A 6 13.51 -14.22 -17.40
N LEU A 7 13.34 -13.23 -16.51
CA LEU A 7 13.40 -13.45 -15.06
C LEU A 7 12.06 -13.90 -14.44
N SER A 8 10.93 -13.67 -15.12
CA SER A 8 9.59 -13.93 -14.57
C SER A 8 9.12 -15.39 -14.67
N LEU A 9 9.89 -16.29 -15.29
CA LEU A 9 9.43 -17.67 -15.60
C LEU A 9 10.13 -18.78 -14.79
N MET A 10 11.05 -18.46 -13.88
CA MET A 10 11.81 -19.48 -13.12
C MET A 10 11.60 -19.47 -11.59
N LEU A 11 10.73 -18.61 -11.04
CA LEU A 11 10.44 -18.56 -9.58
C LEU A 11 9.09 -19.14 -9.17
N ALA A 12 8.37 -19.79 -10.10
CA ALA A 12 7.06 -20.38 -9.83
C ALA A 12 7.17 -21.72 -9.08
N SER A 13 7.45 -21.68 -7.78
CA SER A 13 7.05 -22.74 -6.83
C SER A 13 7.17 -22.38 -5.35
N SER A 14 7.58 -21.15 -4.99
CA SER A 14 7.46 -20.66 -3.61
C SER A 14 6.49 -19.47 -3.58
N PRO A 15 5.61 -19.38 -2.57
CA PRO A 15 4.79 -18.18 -2.39
C PRO A 15 5.71 -16.96 -2.30
N PRO A 16 5.31 -15.81 -2.86
CA PRO A 16 6.10 -14.59 -2.74
C PRO A 16 6.35 -14.30 -1.25
N PRO A 17 7.55 -13.81 -0.88
CA PRO A 17 7.80 -13.39 0.49
C PRO A 17 6.75 -12.35 0.91
N PRO A 18 6.38 -12.25 2.20
CA PRO A 18 5.27 -11.41 2.64
C PRO A 18 5.34 -9.95 2.15
N LEU A 19 6.55 -9.38 2.02
CA LEU A 19 6.74 -8.05 1.42
C LEU A 19 6.34 -8.00 -0.06
N GLY A 20 6.72 -8.99 -0.86
CA GLY A 20 6.35 -9.07 -2.28
C GLY A 20 4.84 -9.21 -2.47
N LEU A 21 4.18 -9.96 -1.58
CA LEU A 21 2.71 -10.03 -1.58
C LEU A 21 2.08 -8.68 -1.23
N ALA A 22 2.61 -7.97 -0.22
CA ALA A 22 2.12 -6.65 0.16
C ALA A 22 2.23 -5.64 -0.99
N THR A 23 3.34 -5.66 -1.74
CA THR A 23 3.55 -4.76 -2.89
C THR A 23 2.58 -5.05 -4.03
N GLU A 24 2.37 -6.33 -4.38
CA GLU A 24 1.42 -6.73 -5.44
C GLU A 24 -0.01 -6.31 -5.11
N LEU A 25 -0.42 -6.49 -3.84
CA LEU A 25 -1.75 -6.12 -3.37
C LEU A 25 -1.95 -4.60 -3.33
N LEU A 26 -0.94 -3.82 -2.93
CA LEU A 26 -1.00 -2.36 -2.99
C LEU A 26 -1.08 -1.84 -4.44
N LEU A 27 -0.36 -2.46 -5.38
CA LEU A 27 -0.49 -2.13 -6.81
C LEU A 27 -1.91 -2.44 -7.32
N SER A 28 -2.47 -3.58 -6.95
CA SER A 28 -3.85 -3.94 -7.30
C SER A 28 -4.88 -2.96 -6.73
N ALA A 29 -4.66 -2.50 -5.49
CA ALA A 29 -5.49 -1.47 -4.88
C ALA A 29 -5.38 -0.13 -5.62
N SER A 30 -4.16 0.31 -5.92
CA SER A 30 -3.88 1.51 -6.73
C SER A 30 -4.66 1.50 -8.05
N ASP A 31 -4.53 0.41 -8.81
CA ASP A 31 -5.19 0.28 -10.12
C ASP A 31 -6.71 0.34 -9.98
N SER A 32 -7.25 -0.30 -8.94
CA SER A 32 -8.69 -0.32 -8.66
C SER A 32 -9.22 1.06 -8.27
N MET A 33 -8.47 1.85 -7.49
CA MET A 33 -8.84 3.22 -7.13
C MET A 33 -8.79 4.17 -8.32
N VAL A 34 -7.75 4.09 -9.16
CA VAL A 34 -7.66 4.89 -10.40
C VAL A 34 -8.79 4.53 -11.38
N ALA A 35 -9.12 3.25 -11.50
CA ALA A 35 -10.23 2.81 -12.34
C ALA A 35 -11.60 3.28 -11.79
N ALA A 36 -11.79 3.27 -10.47
CA ALA A 36 -13.00 3.83 -9.85
C ALA A 36 -13.12 5.34 -10.12
N ALA A 37 -12.01 6.08 -9.98
CA ALA A 37 -11.94 7.50 -10.31
C ALA A 37 -12.35 7.78 -11.75
N ALA A 38 -11.83 7.02 -12.73
CA ALA A 38 -12.18 7.18 -14.13
C ALA A 38 -13.70 7.02 -14.36
N VAL A 39 -14.31 5.99 -13.78
CA VAL A 39 -15.75 5.75 -13.91
C VAL A 39 -16.58 6.87 -13.29
N LEU A 40 -16.20 7.39 -12.13
CA LEU A 40 -16.93 8.50 -11.52
C LEU A 40 -16.73 9.81 -12.31
N GLY A 41 -15.50 10.09 -12.76
CA GLY A 41 -15.14 11.29 -13.52
C GLY A 41 -15.89 11.43 -14.84
N GLU A 42 -16.03 10.33 -15.59
CA GLU A 42 -16.79 10.32 -16.85
C GLU A 42 -18.29 10.59 -16.65
N ASN A 43 -18.83 10.35 -15.44
CA ASN A 43 -20.26 10.31 -15.18
C ASN A 43 -20.80 11.45 -14.29
N GLN A 44 -19.97 12.10 -13.46
CA GLN A 44 -20.47 13.00 -12.41
C GLN A 44 -20.38 14.50 -12.71
N ARG A 45 -19.58 14.95 -13.70
CA ARG A 45 -19.28 16.40 -13.94
C ARG A 45 -18.77 17.16 -12.68
N GLN A 46 -18.48 16.45 -11.61
CA GLN A 46 -17.80 16.95 -10.41
C GLN A 46 -16.44 16.28 -10.38
N GLU A 47 -15.38 17.09 -10.43
CA GLU A 47 -14.02 16.61 -10.65
C GLU A 47 -13.28 16.29 -9.34
N GLU A 48 -13.85 16.69 -8.19
CA GLU A 48 -13.16 16.65 -6.90
C GLU A 48 -12.97 15.21 -6.39
N GLU A 49 -14.03 14.44 -6.20
CA GLU A 49 -13.94 13.04 -5.74
C GLU A 49 -13.11 12.14 -6.71
N PRO A 50 -13.35 12.16 -8.03
CA PRO A 50 -12.52 11.43 -8.99
C PRO A 50 -11.04 11.82 -8.95
N GLY A 51 -10.74 13.12 -8.89
CA GLY A 51 -9.36 13.62 -8.83
C GLY A 51 -8.63 13.13 -7.59
N ARG A 52 -9.31 13.14 -6.44
CA ARG A 52 -8.80 12.69 -5.14
C ARG A 52 -8.54 11.18 -5.12
N LEU A 53 -9.48 10.38 -5.60
CA LEU A 53 -9.33 8.93 -5.74
C LEU A 53 -8.16 8.56 -6.67
N SER A 54 -8.03 9.27 -7.79
CA SER A 54 -6.91 9.07 -8.72
C SER A 54 -5.57 9.43 -8.07
N ALA A 55 -5.50 10.55 -7.35
CA ALA A 55 -4.28 10.97 -6.65
C ALA A 55 -3.87 9.96 -5.56
N CYS A 56 -4.83 9.48 -4.76
CA CYS A 56 -4.61 8.44 -3.78
C CYS A 56 -4.11 7.14 -4.43
N GLY A 57 -4.77 6.68 -5.49
CA GLY A 57 -4.35 5.49 -6.23
C GLY A 57 -2.91 5.60 -6.73
N CYS A 58 -2.56 6.72 -7.37
CA CYS A 58 -1.18 6.94 -7.84
C CYS A 58 -0.16 6.95 -6.69
N ALA A 59 -0.50 7.56 -5.55
CA ALA A 59 0.36 7.60 -4.37
C ALA A 59 0.57 6.20 -3.78
N LEU A 60 -0.48 5.38 -3.67
CA LEU A 60 -0.38 3.97 -3.28
C LEU A 60 0.49 3.16 -4.24
N GLY A 61 0.33 3.37 -5.55
CA GLY A 61 1.16 2.71 -6.56
C GLY A 61 2.64 3.07 -6.47
N ASN A 62 2.95 4.31 -6.07
CA ASN A 62 4.33 4.72 -5.78
C ASN A 62 4.84 4.09 -4.48
N ALA A 63 4.05 4.11 -3.40
CA ALA A 63 4.41 3.45 -2.14
C ALA A 63 4.73 1.96 -2.35
N ALA A 64 3.94 1.26 -3.17
CA ALA A 64 4.19 -0.14 -3.51
C ALA A 64 5.54 -0.37 -4.21
N ARG A 65 5.93 0.51 -5.14
CA ARG A 65 7.23 0.42 -5.84
C ARG A 65 8.39 0.67 -4.89
N GLU A 66 8.26 1.63 -3.99
CA GLU A 66 9.28 1.90 -2.98
C GLU A 66 9.40 0.75 -1.97
N LEU A 67 8.30 0.12 -1.58
CA LEU A 67 8.30 -1.10 -0.77
C LEU A 67 8.91 -2.31 -1.50
N GLU A 68 8.76 -2.39 -2.83
CA GLU A 68 9.43 -3.42 -3.65
C GLU A 68 10.95 -3.22 -3.67
N LEU A 69 11.41 -1.97 -3.78
CA LEU A 69 12.82 -1.62 -3.65
C LEU A 69 13.34 -1.96 -2.25
N PHE A 70 12.63 -1.57 -1.19
CA PHE A 70 12.94 -1.97 0.19
C PHE A 70 13.08 -3.49 0.33
N ALA A 71 12.11 -4.25 -0.20
CA ALA A 71 12.13 -5.70 -0.15
C ALA A 71 13.34 -6.28 -0.90
N HIS A 72 13.73 -5.69 -2.03
CA HIS A 72 14.93 -6.07 -2.76
C HIS A 72 16.19 -5.86 -1.90
N GLU A 73 16.36 -4.68 -1.32
CA GLU A 73 17.53 -4.34 -0.52
C GLU A 73 17.64 -5.22 0.73
N VAL A 74 16.55 -5.47 1.44
CA VAL A 74 16.57 -6.26 2.68
C VAL A 74 16.65 -7.77 2.42
N CYS A 75 15.88 -8.30 1.47
CA CYS A 75 15.80 -9.75 1.26
C CYS A 75 16.90 -10.28 0.33
N VAL A 76 17.33 -9.49 -0.66
CA VAL A 76 18.31 -9.91 -1.67
C VAL A 76 19.69 -9.37 -1.34
N ALA A 77 19.84 -8.05 -1.20
CA ALA A 77 21.13 -7.42 -0.95
C ALA A 77 21.60 -7.58 0.51
N ARG A 78 20.66 -7.79 1.45
CA ARG A 78 20.91 -7.84 2.91
C ARG A 78 21.49 -6.53 3.44
N GLU A 79 21.17 -5.42 2.79
CA GLU A 79 21.70 -4.09 3.10
C GLU A 79 20.61 -3.19 3.69
N TRP A 80 20.49 -3.19 5.02
CA TRP A 80 19.47 -2.36 5.67
C TRP A 80 19.73 -0.85 5.48
N GLU A 81 20.99 -0.40 5.50
CA GLU A 81 21.33 1.01 5.30
C GLU A 81 20.78 1.54 3.96
N SER A 82 20.96 0.75 2.89
CA SER A 82 20.44 1.03 1.55
C SER A 82 18.90 0.97 1.48
N ALA A 83 18.26 0.18 2.36
CA ALA A 83 16.81 0.00 2.40
C ALA A 83 16.05 1.13 3.11
N THR A 84 16.71 1.95 3.93
CA THR A 84 16.06 3.04 4.69
C THR A 84 15.44 4.11 3.78
N ALA A 85 16.12 4.47 2.68
CA ALA A 85 15.63 5.50 1.76
C ALA A 85 14.35 5.08 1.01
N PRO A 86 14.26 3.87 0.42
CA PRO A 86 13.00 3.36 -0.11
C PRO A 86 11.87 3.31 0.93
N LEU A 87 12.18 2.93 2.18
CA LEU A 87 11.16 2.87 3.23
C LEU A 87 10.60 4.26 3.59
N ALA A 88 11.47 5.27 3.70
CA ALA A 88 11.07 6.66 3.90
C ALA A 88 10.29 7.21 2.71
N ALA A 89 10.67 6.84 1.47
CA ALA A 89 9.94 7.24 0.27
C ALA A 89 8.53 6.62 0.22
N ALA A 90 8.39 5.36 0.64
CA ALA A 90 7.09 4.70 0.80
C ALA A 90 6.21 5.44 1.83
N ALA A 91 6.77 5.81 2.98
CA ALA A 91 6.09 6.62 4.00
C ALA A 91 5.55 7.95 3.43
N ALA A 92 6.40 8.70 2.72
CA ALA A 92 5.99 9.96 2.09
C ALA A 92 4.87 9.78 1.05
N CYS A 93 4.88 8.66 0.31
CA CYS A 93 3.81 8.31 -0.60
C CYS A 93 2.50 7.98 0.13
N LEU A 94 2.55 7.26 1.25
CA LEU A 94 1.36 7.00 2.07
C LEU A 94 0.79 8.28 2.71
N SER A 95 1.64 9.20 3.16
CA SER A 95 1.17 10.51 3.66
C SER A 95 0.51 11.33 2.53
N THR A 96 1.05 11.27 1.30
CA THR A 96 0.41 11.87 0.13
C THR A 96 -0.95 11.23 -0.16
N ALA A 97 -1.06 9.91 -0.03
CA ALA A 97 -2.32 9.19 -0.19
C ALA A 97 -3.34 9.60 0.88
N ALA A 98 -2.92 9.72 2.15
CA ALA A 98 -3.74 10.18 3.25
C ALA A 98 -4.31 11.59 2.99
N ALA A 99 -3.44 12.54 2.63
CA ALA A 99 -3.84 13.90 2.29
C ALA A 99 -4.82 13.95 1.09
N ALA A 100 -4.64 13.05 0.11
CA ALA A 100 -5.54 12.97 -1.04
C ALA A 100 -6.97 12.57 -0.64
N VAL A 101 -7.16 11.78 0.43
CA VAL A 101 -8.47 11.27 0.87
C VAL A 101 -9.00 11.92 2.16
N ASP A 102 -8.29 12.89 2.73
CA ASP A 102 -8.67 13.62 3.95
C ASP A 102 -10.07 14.27 3.90
N GLY A 103 -10.93 13.93 4.85
CA GLY A 103 -12.33 14.40 4.87
C GLY A 103 -13.22 13.83 3.75
N PHE A 104 -12.72 12.85 2.99
CA PHE A 104 -13.48 12.11 1.98
C PHE A 104 -13.66 10.63 2.39
N LEU A 105 -12.60 10.03 2.93
CA LEU A 105 -12.69 8.77 3.67
C LEU A 105 -12.55 9.11 5.15
N ASP A 106 -13.47 8.60 5.98
CA ASP A 106 -13.47 8.84 7.44
C ASP A 106 -12.15 8.41 8.13
N ASP A 107 -11.32 7.59 7.45
CA ASP A 107 -10.06 7.05 7.99
C ASP A 107 -8.82 7.46 7.16
N GLY A 108 -8.77 8.69 6.62
CA GLY A 108 -7.49 9.26 6.13
C GLY A 108 -6.36 9.18 7.17
N ASP A 109 -6.73 9.27 8.45
CA ASP A 109 -5.86 9.08 9.62
C ASP A 109 -5.15 7.72 9.62
N ALA A 110 -5.79 6.64 9.14
CA ALA A 110 -5.17 5.32 9.11
C ALA A 110 -4.02 5.25 8.09
N LEU A 111 -4.15 5.90 6.93
CA LEU A 111 -3.04 6.01 5.99
C LEU A 111 -1.90 6.87 6.54
N GLN A 112 -2.24 7.94 7.26
CA GLN A 112 -1.22 8.78 7.89
C GLN A 112 -0.49 8.03 9.00
N CYS A 113 -1.19 7.28 9.86
CA CYS A 113 -0.55 6.43 10.86
C CYS A 113 0.36 5.37 10.22
N ALA A 114 -0.08 4.75 9.11
CA ALA A 114 0.78 3.82 8.38
C ALA A 114 2.04 4.51 7.83
N ALA A 115 1.92 5.75 7.36
CA ALA A 115 3.06 6.55 6.93
C ALA A 115 4.03 6.84 8.07
N ASP A 116 3.52 7.31 9.22
CA ASP A 116 4.32 7.65 10.40
C ASP A 116 5.11 6.43 10.91
N GLU A 117 4.47 5.26 10.97
CA GLU A 117 5.13 4.01 11.37
C GLU A 117 6.20 3.56 10.37
N LEU A 118 5.98 3.73 9.05
CA LEU A 118 7.02 3.47 8.05
C LEU A 118 8.18 4.46 8.15
N GLU A 119 7.91 5.73 8.46
CA GLU A 119 8.94 6.74 8.68
C GLU A 119 9.78 6.38 9.91
N ASP A 120 9.14 6.00 11.01
CA ASP A 120 9.83 5.54 12.22
C ASP A 120 10.66 4.29 11.95
N ALA A 121 10.14 3.33 11.17
CA ALA A 121 10.89 2.15 10.73
C ALA A 121 12.12 2.51 9.86
N SER A 122 12.03 3.58 9.08
CA SER A 122 13.15 4.08 8.26
C SER A 122 14.20 4.84 9.09
N SER A 123 13.79 5.44 10.20
CA SER A 123 14.62 6.32 11.03
C SER A 123 15.45 5.59 12.09
N VAL A 124 15.49 4.24 12.11
CA VAL A 124 16.22 3.43 13.11
C VAL A 124 17.77 3.51 12.96
N THR A 125 18.30 4.59 12.38
CA THR A 125 19.73 4.82 12.17
C THR A 125 20.52 4.74 13.48
N GLY A 126 21.42 3.75 13.59
CA GLY A 126 22.36 3.61 14.71
C GLY A 126 22.22 2.37 15.59
N CYS A 127 21.22 1.50 15.38
CA CYS A 127 21.09 0.26 16.15
C CYS A 127 21.86 -0.90 15.49
N ILE A 128 22.73 -1.59 16.23
CA ILE A 128 23.48 -2.76 15.71
C ILE A 128 22.55 -3.94 15.31
N MET A 129 21.25 -3.85 15.64
CA MET A 129 20.16 -4.78 15.29
C MET A 129 19.04 -4.09 14.47
N LEU A 130 19.41 -3.30 13.45
CA LEU A 130 18.52 -2.42 12.67
C LEU A 130 17.23 -3.06 12.13
N ALA A 131 17.30 -4.31 11.64
CA ALA A 131 16.13 -4.96 11.03
C ALA A 131 15.08 -5.42 12.07
N ALA A 132 15.51 -5.82 13.27
CA ALA A 132 14.58 -6.24 14.33
C ALA A 132 13.82 -5.06 14.92
N ALA A 133 14.49 -3.91 15.07
CA ALA A 133 13.88 -2.70 15.62
C ALA A 133 12.82 -2.08 14.67
N ALA A 134 12.92 -2.34 13.37
CA ALA A 134 11.91 -1.93 12.40
C ALA A 134 10.71 -2.89 12.33
N GLY A 135 10.84 -4.12 12.84
CA GLY A 135 9.78 -5.14 12.79
C GLY A 135 8.44 -4.68 13.40
N PRO A 136 8.42 -4.16 14.64
CA PRO A 136 7.20 -3.68 15.28
C PRO A 136 6.51 -2.54 14.52
N ASN A 137 7.29 -1.60 13.97
CA ASN A 137 6.77 -0.47 13.20
C ASN A 137 6.18 -0.93 11.86
N LEU A 138 6.78 -1.94 11.21
CA LEU A 138 6.20 -2.57 10.01
C LEU A 138 4.90 -3.35 10.35
N ASP A 139 4.80 -3.93 11.55
CA ASP A 139 3.55 -4.55 12.05
C ASP A 139 2.45 -3.50 12.25
N ALA A 140 2.77 -2.41 12.96
CA ALA A 140 1.85 -1.29 13.16
C ALA A 140 1.41 -0.67 11.83
N ALA A 141 2.34 -0.38 10.92
CA ALA A 141 2.05 0.11 9.57
C ALA A 141 1.10 -0.83 8.80
N GLY A 142 1.32 -2.14 8.93
CA GLY A 142 0.45 -3.17 8.35
C GLY A 142 -0.97 -3.14 8.93
N GLY A 143 -1.12 -2.99 10.24
CA GLY A 143 -2.41 -2.84 10.91
C GLY A 143 -3.17 -1.60 10.45
N HIS A 144 -2.48 -0.46 10.36
CA HIS A 144 -3.05 0.81 9.91
C HIS A 144 -3.46 0.77 8.43
N LEU A 145 -2.63 0.19 7.56
CA LEU A 145 -2.99 -0.01 6.15
C LEU A 145 -4.23 -0.90 6.00
N ALA A 146 -4.40 -1.89 6.88
CA ALA A 146 -5.58 -2.75 6.84
C ALA A 146 -6.87 -2.04 7.31
N ALA A 147 -6.76 -1.16 8.30
CA ALA A 147 -7.86 -0.28 8.69
C ALA A 147 -8.25 0.67 7.54
N ALA A 148 -7.27 1.29 6.87
CA ALA A 148 -7.51 2.11 5.69
C ALA A 148 -8.21 1.34 4.57
N GLY A 149 -7.79 0.09 4.31
CA GLY A 149 -8.46 -0.79 3.36
C GLY A 149 -9.93 -1.05 3.70
N SER A 150 -10.23 -1.30 4.99
CA SER A 150 -11.60 -1.48 5.45
C SER A 150 -12.47 -0.24 5.22
N ALA A 151 -11.92 0.95 5.43
CA ALA A 151 -12.61 2.21 5.18
C ALA A 151 -12.91 2.45 3.69
N VAL A 152 -11.92 2.19 2.82
CA VAL A 152 -12.10 2.25 1.35
C VAL A 152 -13.20 1.28 0.91
N ALA A 153 -13.24 0.06 1.47
CA ALA A 153 -14.28 -0.91 1.14
C ALA A 153 -15.67 -0.49 1.64
N ALA A 154 -15.77 0.09 2.84
CA ALA A 154 -17.01 0.62 3.37
C ALA A 154 -17.55 1.77 2.50
N HIS A 155 -16.68 2.70 2.06
CA HIS A 155 -17.04 3.75 1.12
C HIS A 155 -17.53 3.19 -0.22
N GLY A 156 -16.83 2.17 -0.75
CA GLY A 156 -17.27 1.44 -1.93
C GLY A 156 -18.65 0.79 -1.76
N GLY A 157 -18.97 0.27 -0.57
CA GLY A 157 -20.30 -0.20 -0.21
C GLY A 157 -21.38 0.88 -0.23
N GLY A 158 -21.06 2.08 0.26
CA GLY A 158 -21.94 3.24 0.18
C GLY A 158 -22.26 3.63 -1.27
N LEU A 159 -21.22 3.70 -2.12
CA LEU A 159 -21.38 3.97 -3.55
C LEU A 159 -22.14 2.87 -4.28
N ALA A 160 -21.93 1.61 -3.91
CA ALA A 160 -22.63 0.48 -4.54
C ALA A 160 -24.15 0.49 -4.29
N GLY A 161 -24.59 1.08 -3.17
CA GLY A 161 -26.00 1.38 -2.89
C GLY A 161 -26.55 2.59 -3.65
N GLY A 162 -25.73 3.27 -4.45
CA GLY A 162 -26.07 4.44 -5.24
C GLY A 162 -27.03 4.17 -6.40
N VAL A 163 -27.48 5.26 -7.03
CA VAL A 163 -28.64 5.24 -7.95
C VAL A 163 -28.28 4.85 -9.38
N THR A 164 -26.99 4.88 -9.77
CA THR A 164 -26.58 4.62 -11.16
C THR A 164 -25.62 3.44 -11.28
N ALA A 165 -25.60 2.81 -12.46
CA ALA A 165 -24.67 1.72 -12.76
C ALA A 165 -23.20 2.13 -12.57
N ALA A 166 -22.85 3.40 -12.87
CA ALA A 166 -21.51 3.93 -12.64
C ALA A 166 -21.11 3.94 -11.15
N HIS A 167 -22.05 4.27 -10.25
CA HIS A 167 -21.79 4.21 -8.80
C HIS A 167 -21.63 2.76 -8.32
N ALA A 168 -22.45 1.84 -8.83
CA ALA A 168 -22.31 0.41 -8.53
C ALA A 168 -20.95 -0.14 -8.96
N GLU A 169 -20.51 0.23 -10.15
CA GLU A 169 -19.24 -0.23 -10.72
C GLU A 169 -18.03 0.40 -10.00
N ALA A 170 -18.06 1.70 -9.73
CA ALA A 170 -17.02 2.37 -8.95
C ALA A 170 -16.97 1.83 -7.51
N GLY A 171 -18.13 1.61 -6.88
CA GLY A 171 -18.24 1.03 -5.54
C GLY A 171 -17.65 -0.37 -5.45
N ALA A 172 -17.93 -1.24 -6.43
CA ALA A 172 -17.33 -2.58 -6.51
C ALA A 172 -15.80 -2.52 -6.65
N ARG A 173 -15.27 -1.57 -7.42
CA ARG A 173 -13.83 -1.37 -7.55
C ARG A 173 -13.18 -0.89 -6.25
N LEU A 174 -13.82 0.03 -5.53
CA LEU A 174 -13.31 0.48 -4.24
C LEU A 174 -13.40 -0.61 -3.17
N GLN A 175 -14.43 -1.46 -3.18
CA GLN A 175 -14.45 -2.67 -2.36
C GLN A 175 -13.28 -3.60 -2.65
N GLY A 176 -12.98 -3.83 -3.94
CA GLY A 176 -11.80 -4.58 -4.36
C GLY A 176 -10.50 -3.95 -3.89
N ALA A 177 -10.36 -2.63 -4.03
CA ALA A 177 -9.20 -1.88 -3.57
C ALA A 177 -9.01 -2.00 -2.06
N GLY A 178 -10.08 -1.81 -1.30
CA GLY A 178 -10.06 -1.93 0.16
C GLY A 178 -9.67 -3.32 0.64
N GLY A 179 -10.24 -4.37 0.04
CA GLY A 179 -9.87 -5.75 0.34
C GLY A 179 -8.42 -6.11 -0.04
N ALA A 180 -7.88 -5.49 -1.08
CA ALA A 180 -6.47 -5.65 -1.46
C ALA A 180 -5.54 -4.91 -0.47
N MET A 181 -5.86 -3.67 -0.07
CA MET A 181 -5.13 -2.93 0.96
C MET A 181 -5.15 -3.67 2.31
N GLU A 182 -6.27 -4.27 2.69
CA GLU A 182 -6.38 -5.07 3.91
C GLU A 182 -5.40 -6.25 3.92
N GLN A 183 -5.37 -7.00 2.82
CA GLN A 183 -4.44 -8.11 2.67
C GLN A 183 -2.98 -7.62 2.60
N ALA A 184 -2.73 -6.47 1.97
CA ALA A 184 -1.40 -5.88 1.90
C ALA A 184 -0.89 -5.50 3.30
N GLY A 185 -1.74 -4.89 4.11
CA GLY A 185 -1.45 -4.55 5.50
C GLY A 185 -1.11 -5.80 6.33
N ARG A 186 -1.90 -6.87 6.21
CA ARG A 186 -1.61 -8.14 6.88
C ARG A 186 -0.28 -8.76 6.43
N ALA A 187 0.04 -8.67 5.14
CA ALA A 187 1.29 -9.19 4.58
C ALA A 187 2.51 -8.37 5.03
N LEU A 188 2.38 -7.04 5.08
CA LEU A 188 3.40 -6.13 5.63
C LEU A 188 3.64 -6.41 7.12
N ALA A 189 2.56 -6.62 7.87
CA ALA A 189 2.64 -6.98 9.28
C ALA A 189 3.34 -8.31 9.53
N GLN A 190 3.06 -9.30 8.70
CA GLN A 190 3.77 -10.57 8.73
C GLN A 190 5.26 -10.40 8.40
N ALA A 191 5.60 -9.52 7.46
CA ALA A 191 7.00 -9.21 7.15
C ALA A 191 7.72 -8.59 8.35
N GLY A 192 7.07 -7.65 9.05
CA GLY A 192 7.60 -7.05 10.28
C GLY A 192 7.97 -8.09 11.34
N ARG A 193 7.03 -8.99 11.64
CA ARG A 193 7.28 -10.11 12.59
C ARG A 193 8.40 -11.05 12.14
N HIS A 194 8.46 -11.38 10.85
CA HIS A 194 9.56 -12.22 10.34
C HIS A 194 10.93 -11.54 10.42
N LEU A 195 10.98 -10.20 10.26
CA LEU A 195 12.22 -9.44 10.43
C LEU A 195 12.64 -9.37 11.89
N GLU A 196 11.70 -9.32 12.83
CA GLU A 196 11.96 -9.42 14.26
C GLU A 196 12.50 -10.81 14.65
N GLU A 197 11.84 -11.88 14.19
CA GLU A 197 12.20 -13.28 14.50
C GLU A 197 13.51 -13.73 13.83
N GLY A 198 13.78 -13.30 12.59
CA GLY A 198 14.95 -13.73 11.80
C GLY A 198 16.29 -13.12 12.21
N VAL A 199 16.31 -12.27 13.24
CA VAL A 199 17.50 -11.60 13.79
C VAL A 199 17.88 -12.16 15.18
N SER A 200 17.14 -13.18 15.67
CA SER A 200 17.38 -13.86 16.96
C SER A 200 18.39 -15.01 16.88
#